data_AF-A0A356AXC9-F1
#
_entry.id   AF-A0A356AXC9-F1
#
_cell.length_a   1.000
_cell.length_b   1.000
_cell.length_c   1.000
_cell.angle_alpha   90.00
_cell.angle_beta   90.00
_cell.angle_gamma   90.00
#
_symmetry.space_group_name_H-M   'P 1'
#
loop_
_entity.id
_entity.type
_entity.pdbx_description
1 polymer ?
#
loop_
_entity_poly.entity_id
_entity_poly.type
_entity_poly.pdbx_seq_one_letter_code
_entity_poly.pdbx_strand_id
1 'polypeptide(L)'
;NVSRALAIKKQVTYDTKENRLTKYILQSTIKKLERFKRNYLRLHRKEDIEVIKKIDEMIKGLNRRNNNTFLANVSIYEASFGMSLVFSMASGYRDLYKYYLMLQRGLSISGDVFDISVKDLALLYEYWCFIKLNRLMKDRYELVSQDIIKVQGNGIFVSLIKGKASSVKYRNTENGETITLSYNPKAIDVPTVAQRPDNVLTLEKKGADIQYEYIFDAKYRINPAVPGTDYYNTISHRPGPEVDDINTMHRYRDAIVYQKDVLPFERTMFGAYVLFPYNNEEEYKNHRFYESISKVNIGGLPFLPSTLGLVTDMLDELISDSPTSAFERATLPRGIEEKLAKTDWSVRDVLVGTLSSKEQLNTCLEHKFYHLPTKHINETNFPIRYVAIYQSGRKFGADSGLQYYGEVTKCIPVKRYEIIEIPKDSDEMYYRFEIKMWKKLAKPIAQKEVSFVKHFTNIFLIEHSTEMPELWLGSEEQYRLYTELKRAVNSTIINDDSYDLGFKFNNSLVLFEDGKIRVYKDKRVCAEYEIKEFTKSPNAVFRRMMKEVNRHDV
;
A
#
# COMPACT_ATOMS: atom_id res chain seq x y z
N ASN A 1 -11.84 -78.00 -55.80
CA ASN A 1 -11.46 -77.33 -54.54
C ASN A 1 -11.80 -75.84 -54.62
N VAL A 2 -13.01 -75.46 -54.18
CA VAL A 2 -13.44 -74.05 -54.15
C VAL A 2 -13.08 -73.49 -52.77
N SER A 3 -12.16 -72.52 -52.76
CA SER A 3 -11.74 -71.78 -51.58
C SER A 3 -12.91 -70.96 -51.01
N ARG A 4 -13.43 -71.37 -49.84
CA ARG A 4 -14.36 -70.55 -49.06
C ARG A 4 -13.61 -69.36 -48.46
N ALA A 5 -13.96 -68.16 -48.89
CA ALA A 5 -13.51 -66.92 -48.25
C ALA A 5 -14.03 -66.84 -46.80
N LEU A 6 -13.15 -66.51 -45.85
CA LEU A 6 -13.50 -66.24 -44.45
C LEU A 6 -14.42 -65.03 -44.37
N ALA A 7 -15.68 -65.23 -44.00
CA ALA A 7 -16.62 -64.13 -43.76
C ALA A 7 -16.29 -63.47 -42.40
N ILE A 8 -15.84 -62.21 -42.44
CA ILE A 8 -15.58 -61.40 -41.24
C ILE A 8 -16.93 -60.98 -40.64
N LYS A 9 -17.30 -61.59 -39.51
CA LYS A 9 -18.51 -61.21 -38.74
C LYS A 9 -18.15 -60.09 -37.75
N LYS A 10 -18.51 -58.84 -38.06
CA LYS A 10 -18.36 -57.71 -37.13
C LYS A 10 -19.35 -57.89 -35.97
N GLN A 11 -18.86 -57.97 -34.74
CA GLN A 11 -19.68 -57.96 -33.52
C GLN A 11 -19.46 -56.66 -32.76
N VAL A 12 -20.53 -56.05 -32.28
CA VAL A 12 -20.46 -54.87 -31.41
C VAL A 12 -20.05 -55.35 -30.02
N THR A 13 -18.91 -54.86 -29.53
CA THR A 13 -18.46 -55.10 -28.16
C THR A 13 -18.39 -53.80 -27.39
N TYR A 14 -18.89 -53.81 -26.16
CA TYR A 14 -18.71 -52.72 -25.21
C TYR A 14 -17.41 -52.84 -24.42
N ASP A 15 -16.66 -53.94 -24.58
CA ASP A 15 -15.39 -54.16 -23.90
C ASP A 15 -14.23 -53.44 -24.61
N THR A 16 -14.36 -52.12 -24.74
CA THR A 16 -13.36 -51.24 -25.33
C THR A 16 -12.37 -50.76 -24.28
N LYS A 17 -11.18 -50.30 -24.70
CA LYS A 17 -10.19 -49.69 -23.80
C LYS A 17 -10.79 -48.53 -23.02
N GLU A 18 -11.68 -47.77 -23.66
CA GLU A 18 -12.33 -46.61 -23.09
C GLU A 18 -13.32 -46.99 -21.98
N ASN A 19 -14.10 -48.04 -22.21
CA ASN A 19 -15.04 -48.55 -21.21
C ASN A 19 -14.33 -49.26 -20.06
N ARG A 20 -13.22 -49.97 -20.32
CA ARG A 20 -12.38 -50.57 -19.27
C ARG A 20 -11.81 -49.49 -18.34
N LEU A 21 -11.27 -48.40 -18.90
CA LEU A 21 -10.79 -47.27 -18.08
C LEU A 21 -11.94 -46.56 -17.36
N THR A 22 -13.12 -46.43 -17.98
CA THR A 22 -14.33 -45.87 -17.34
C THR A 22 -14.73 -46.69 -16.11
N LYS A 23 -14.74 -48.02 -16.23
CA LYS A 23 -14.97 -48.95 -15.11
C LYS A 23 -13.93 -48.75 -14.00
N TYR A 24 -12.65 -48.64 -14.37
CA TYR A 24 -11.57 -48.36 -13.43
C TYR A 24 -11.72 -47.01 -12.69
N ILE A 25 -12.13 -45.95 -13.38
CA ILE A 25 -12.40 -44.63 -12.80
C ILE A 25 -13.48 -44.73 -11.70
N LEU A 26 -14.58 -45.44 -11.97
CA LEU A 26 -15.65 -45.63 -11.00
C LEU A 26 -15.15 -46.44 -9.78
N GLN A 27 -14.48 -47.57 -10.02
CA GLN A 27 -13.97 -48.44 -8.95
C GLN A 27 -12.92 -47.75 -8.08
N SER A 28 -12.00 -47.00 -8.68
CA SER A 28 -10.99 -46.23 -7.94
C SER A 28 -11.61 -45.10 -7.12
N THR A 29 -12.67 -44.44 -7.63
CA THR A 29 -13.42 -43.42 -6.90
C THR A 29 -14.17 -44.02 -5.70
N ILE A 30 -14.82 -45.18 -5.86
CA ILE A 30 -15.47 -45.90 -4.76
C ILE A 30 -14.47 -46.21 -3.64
N LYS A 31 -13.31 -46.80 -3.99
CA LYS A 31 -12.25 -47.10 -3.01
C LYS A 31 -11.76 -45.86 -2.25
N LYS A 32 -11.69 -44.70 -2.91
CA LYS A 32 -11.32 -43.43 -2.29
C LYS A 32 -12.40 -42.93 -1.33
N LEU A 33 -13.67 -42.98 -1.72
CA LEU A 33 -14.79 -42.59 -0.83
C LEU A 33 -14.86 -43.48 0.41
N GLU A 34 -14.63 -44.79 0.27
CA GLU A 34 -14.55 -45.71 1.41
C GLU A 34 -13.37 -45.37 2.33
N ARG A 35 -12.19 -45.07 1.78
CA ARG A 35 -11.03 -44.62 2.56
C ARG A 35 -11.34 -43.31 3.29
N PHE A 36 -11.97 -42.36 2.61
CA PHE A 36 -12.38 -41.09 3.20
C PHE A 36 -13.36 -41.31 4.35
N LYS A 37 -14.39 -42.14 4.18
CA LYS A 37 -15.33 -42.52 5.24
C LYS A 37 -14.62 -43.15 6.43
N ARG A 38 -13.69 -44.08 6.21
CA ARG A 38 -12.89 -44.70 7.28
C ARG A 38 -12.06 -43.66 8.05
N ASN A 39 -11.41 -42.74 7.34
CA ASN A 39 -10.63 -41.67 7.99
C ASN A 39 -11.54 -40.71 8.75
N TYR A 40 -12.68 -40.33 8.17
CA TYR A 40 -13.67 -39.46 8.79
C TYR A 40 -14.18 -40.03 10.13
N LEU A 41 -14.48 -41.32 10.18
CA LEU A 41 -14.95 -42.02 11.38
C LEU A 41 -13.87 -42.21 12.46
N ARG A 42 -12.59 -42.19 12.08
CA ARG A 42 -11.47 -42.28 13.04
C ARG A 42 -11.16 -40.94 13.70
N LEU A 43 -11.68 -39.83 13.18
CA LEU A 43 -11.57 -38.54 13.84
C LEU A 43 -12.44 -38.59 15.10
N HIS A 44 -11.84 -38.38 16.28
CA HIS A 44 -12.52 -38.38 17.59
C HIS A 44 -13.48 -37.18 17.78
N ARG A 45 -14.46 -37.05 16.89
CA ARG A 45 -15.47 -35.98 16.84
C ARG A 45 -16.89 -36.57 16.86
N LYS A 46 -17.87 -35.72 17.19
CA LYS A 46 -19.30 -36.08 17.05
C LYS A 46 -19.60 -36.34 15.57
N GLU A 47 -20.10 -37.53 15.27
CA GLU A 47 -20.35 -37.98 13.91
C GLU A 47 -21.46 -37.13 13.25
N ASP A 48 -21.18 -36.59 12.06
CA ASP A 48 -22.23 -36.01 11.21
C ASP A 48 -22.84 -37.13 10.35
N ILE A 49 -24.01 -37.60 10.79
CA ILE A 49 -24.77 -38.68 10.15
C ILE A 49 -25.14 -38.30 8.71
N GLU A 50 -25.36 -37.01 8.41
CA GLU A 50 -25.74 -36.56 7.07
C GLU A 50 -24.58 -36.70 6.08
N VAL A 51 -23.35 -36.38 6.51
CA VAL A 51 -22.14 -36.59 5.70
C VAL A 51 -21.93 -38.06 5.40
N ILE A 52 -22.08 -38.93 6.40
CA ILE A 52 -21.95 -40.39 6.23
C ILE A 52 -23.00 -40.90 5.24
N LYS A 53 -24.27 -40.47 5.40
CA LYS A 53 -25.36 -40.85 4.50
C LYS A 53 -25.11 -40.41 3.06
N LYS A 54 -24.64 -39.18 2.83
CA LYS A 54 -24.27 -38.68 1.50
C LYS A 54 -23.15 -39.51 0.87
N ILE A 55 -22.11 -39.86 1.63
CA ILE A 55 -21.02 -40.72 1.13
C ILE A 55 -21.57 -42.09 0.72
N ASP A 56 -22.43 -42.69 1.55
CA ASP A 56 -23.04 -43.99 1.25
C ASP A 56 -23.96 -43.94 0.03
N GLU A 57 -24.73 -42.86 -0.14
CA GLU A 57 -25.55 -42.62 -1.35
C GLU A 57 -24.68 -42.50 -2.60
N MET A 58 -23.56 -41.77 -2.54
CA MET A 58 -22.60 -41.67 -3.63
C MET A 58 -21.99 -43.03 -3.99
N ILE A 59 -21.54 -43.80 -2.99
CA ILE A 59 -20.99 -45.15 -3.18
C ILE A 59 -22.04 -46.07 -3.83
N LYS A 60 -23.29 -46.05 -3.33
CA LYS A 60 -24.40 -46.83 -3.92
C LYS A 60 -24.66 -46.42 -5.38
N GLY A 61 -24.67 -45.12 -5.67
CA GLY A 61 -24.87 -44.59 -7.02
C GLY A 61 -23.78 -45.05 -8.00
N LEU A 62 -22.51 -44.99 -7.58
CA LEU A 62 -21.37 -45.45 -8.38
C LEU A 62 -21.40 -46.97 -8.58
N ASN A 63 -21.69 -47.74 -7.53
CA ASN A 63 -21.84 -49.20 -7.62
C ASN A 63 -22.95 -49.62 -8.58
N ARG A 64 -24.11 -48.94 -8.54
CA ARG A 64 -25.21 -49.19 -9.47
C ARG A 64 -24.77 -48.95 -10.92
N ARG A 65 -24.03 -47.88 -11.20
CA ARG A 65 -23.51 -47.59 -12.54
C ARG A 65 -22.45 -48.59 -12.99
N ASN A 66 -21.61 -49.06 -12.07
CA ASN A 66 -20.57 -50.05 -12.36
C ASN A 66 -21.13 -51.46 -12.63
N ASN A 67 -22.17 -51.87 -11.90
CA ASN A 67 -22.64 -53.26 -11.88
C ASN A 67 -23.96 -53.49 -12.65
N ASN A 68 -24.80 -52.46 -12.85
CA ASN A 68 -26.14 -52.62 -13.43
C ASN A 68 -26.27 -51.97 -14.82
N THR A 69 -25.15 -51.83 -15.55
CA THR A 69 -25.11 -51.23 -16.90
C THR A 69 -24.23 -52.06 -17.83
N PHE A 70 -23.98 -51.57 -19.05
CA PHE A 70 -23.06 -52.20 -19.99
C PHE A 70 -21.65 -52.42 -19.41
N LEU A 71 -21.25 -51.66 -18.38
CA LEU A 71 -19.96 -51.81 -17.70
C LEU A 71 -19.83 -53.10 -16.88
N ALA A 72 -20.94 -53.77 -16.54
CA ALA A 72 -20.91 -55.02 -15.78
C ALA A 72 -20.04 -56.07 -16.48
N ASN A 73 -20.19 -56.19 -17.80
CA ASN A 73 -19.52 -57.17 -18.66
C ASN A 73 -18.21 -56.67 -19.30
N VAL A 74 -17.74 -55.50 -18.90
CA VAL A 74 -16.46 -54.92 -19.37
C VAL A 74 -15.32 -55.47 -18.52
N SER A 75 -14.22 -55.85 -19.17
CA SER A 75 -13.06 -56.43 -18.52
C SER A 75 -12.33 -55.42 -17.61
N ILE A 76 -11.43 -55.90 -16.76
CA ILE A 76 -10.62 -55.05 -15.89
C ILE A 76 -9.63 -54.24 -16.75
N TYR A 77 -9.38 -53.00 -16.36
CA TYR A 77 -8.36 -52.17 -17.00
C TYR A 77 -6.96 -52.66 -16.61
N GLU A 78 -6.12 -52.95 -17.60
CA GLU A 78 -4.70 -53.24 -17.43
C GLU A 78 -3.88 -51.99 -17.75
N ALA A 79 -2.95 -51.62 -16.86
CA ALA A 79 -2.16 -50.39 -16.97
C ALA A 79 -1.19 -50.34 -18.18
N SER A 80 -1.10 -51.42 -18.96
CA SER A 80 -0.26 -51.55 -20.14
C SER A 80 -0.81 -50.83 -21.38
N PHE A 81 -2.06 -50.35 -21.35
CA PHE A 81 -2.69 -49.67 -22.48
C PHE A 81 -2.58 -48.15 -22.35
N GLY A 82 -1.72 -47.54 -23.18
CA GLY A 82 -1.56 -46.08 -23.28
C GLY A 82 -2.87 -45.32 -23.57
N MET A 83 -2.85 -44.01 -23.30
CA MET A 83 -4.01 -43.11 -23.42
C MET A 83 -4.58 -43.08 -24.85
N SER A 84 -5.88 -43.40 -25.00
CA SER A 84 -6.60 -43.31 -26.28
C SER A 84 -6.99 -41.86 -26.62
N LEU A 85 -6.88 -41.48 -27.89
CA LEU A 85 -7.29 -40.15 -28.40
C LEU A 85 -8.78 -39.85 -28.13
N VAL A 86 -9.60 -40.90 -27.99
CA VAL A 86 -11.03 -40.81 -27.68
C VAL A 86 -11.27 -40.14 -26.32
N PHE A 87 -10.36 -40.30 -25.36
CA PHE A 87 -10.47 -39.63 -24.05
C PHE A 87 -10.20 -38.12 -24.10
N SER A 88 -9.38 -37.66 -25.05
CA SER A 88 -9.17 -36.23 -25.28
C SER A 88 -10.27 -35.61 -26.12
N MET A 89 -10.92 -36.37 -27.01
CA MET A 89 -11.72 -35.79 -28.10
C MET A 89 -13.22 -36.15 -28.07
N ALA A 90 -13.66 -37.30 -27.55
CA ALA A 90 -15.09 -37.66 -27.55
C ALA A 90 -15.85 -37.04 -26.37
N SER A 91 -17.05 -36.51 -26.63
CA SER A 91 -17.96 -35.99 -25.61
C SER A 91 -18.36 -37.10 -24.62
N GLY A 92 -18.49 -36.76 -23.33
CA GLY A 92 -18.75 -37.73 -22.27
C GLY A 92 -17.48 -38.36 -21.69
N TYR A 93 -16.63 -39.01 -22.49
CA TYR A 93 -15.36 -39.58 -21.99
C TYR A 93 -14.38 -38.49 -21.54
N ARG A 94 -14.32 -37.38 -22.30
CA ARG A 94 -13.52 -36.21 -21.94
C ARG A 94 -13.93 -35.62 -20.59
N ASP A 95 -15.24 -35.48 -20.38
CA ASP A 95 -15.78 -34.92 -19.13
C ASP A 95 -15.54 -35.87 -17.96
N LEU A 96 -15.80 -37.17 -18.14
CA LEU A 96 -15.50 -38.18 -17.13
C LEU A 96 -14.01 -38.17 -16.74
N TYR A 97 -13.12 -38.12 -17.74
CA TYR A 97 -11.68 -38.10 -17.50
C TYR A 97 -11.24 -36.79 -16.82
N LYS A 98 -11.79 -35.64 -17.23
CA LYS A 98 -11.58 -34.35 -16.56
C LYS A 98 -12.00 -34.42 -15.08
N TYR A 99 -13.22 -34.88 -14.79
CA TYR A 99 -13.69 -35.00 -13.41
C TYR A 99 -12.91 -36.04 -12.62
N TYR A 100 -12.49 -37.14 -13.23
CA TYR A 100 -11.62 -38.12 -12.60
C TYR A 100 -10.26 -37.53 -12.22
N LEU A 101 -9.62 -36.76 -13.12
CA LEU A 101 -8.37 -36.05 -12.81
C LEU A 101 -8.58 -35.01 -11.71
N MET A 102 -9.69 -34.26 -11.74
CA MET A 102 -10.05 -33.33 -10.67
C MET A 102 -10.24 -34.06 -9.33
N LEU A 103 -10.92 -35.20 -9.31
CA LEU A 103 -11.13 -36.03 -8.11
C LEU A 103 -9.81 -36.67 -7.63
N GLN A 104 -8.94 -37.09 -8.55
CA GLN A 104 -7.61 -37.58 -8.21
C GLN A 104 -6.76 -36.52 -7.50
N ARG A 105 -6.86 -35.28 -7.96
CA ARG A 105 -6.16 -34.12 -7.39
C ARG A 105 -6.84 -33.53 -6.16
N GLY A 106 -8.17 -33.59 -6.06
CA GLY A 106 -8.96 -33.00 -4.97
C GLY A 106 -9.19 -33.93 -3.77
N LEU A 107 -9.16 -35.26 -3.95
CA LEU A 107 -9.26 -36.24 -2.86
C LEU A 107 -7.89 -36.70 -2.33
N SER A 108 -6.79 -36.18 -2.88
CA SER A 108 -5.42 -36.44 -2.40
C SER A 108 -4.92 -35.37 -1.43
N ILE A 109 -5.77 -34.42 -1.03
CA ILE A 109 -5.48 -33.48 0.06
C ILE A 109 -5.24 -34.35 1.30
N SER A 110 -3.98 -34.50 1.68
CA SER A 110 -3.55 -35.21 2.88
C SER A 110 -2.64 -34.22 3.58
N GLY A 111 -3.21 -33.49 4.53
CA GLY A 111 -2.54 -32.42 5.26
C GLY A 111 -3.47 -31.89 6.34
N ASP A 112 -2.90 -31.19 7.32
CA ASP A 112 -3.54 -30.68 8.56
C ASP A 112 -4.86 -29.93 8.36
N VAL A 113 -5.22 -29.57 7.12
CA VAL A 113 -6.54 -29.06 6.73
C VAL A 113 -7.70 -29.99 7.13
N PHE A 114 -7.48 -31.30 7.24
CA PHE A 114 -8.49 -32.25 7.75
C PHE A 114 -8.55 -32.34 9.28
N ASP A 115 -7.54 -31.86 10.00
CA ASP A 115 -7.55 -31.72 11.46
C ASP A 115 -8.24 -30.43 11.90
N ILE A 116 -8.62 -29.56 10.96
CA ILE A 116 -9.44 -28.39 11.25
C ILE A 116 -10.84 -28.86 11.65
N SER A 117 -11.05 -28.87 12.97
CA SER A 117 -12.36 -29.05 13.57
C SER A 117 -13.32 -27.97 13.08
N VAL A 118 -14.62 -28.28 12.96
CA VAL A 118 -15.71 -27.29 12.78
C VAL A 118 -15.65 -26.19 13.88
N LYS A 119 -14.93 -26.45 14.98
CA LYS A 119 -14.64 -25.51 16.05
C LYS A 119 -13.65 -24.38 15.70
N ASP A 120 -12.99 -24.42 14.54
CA ASP A 120 -12.07 -23.35 14.11
C ASP A 120 -12.53 -22.66 12.81
N LEU A 121 -13.77 -22.16 12.84
CA LEU A 121 -14.34 -21.35 11.76
C LEU A 121 -13.50 -20.10 11.47
N ALA A 122 -12.84 -19.54 12.49
CA ALA A 122 -11.93 -18.42 12.33
C ALA A 122 -10.73 -18.79 11.46
N LEU A 123 -10.08 -19.94 11.72
CA LEU A 123 -8.97 -20.42 10.89
C LEU A 123 -9.41 -20.79 9.47
N LEU A 124 -10.60 -21.39 9.30
CA LEU A 124 -11.14 -21.65 7.96
C LEU A 124 -11.34 -20.35 7.18
N TYR A 125 -11.87 -19.32 7.84
CA TYR A 125 -12.04 -18.01 7.24
C TYR A 125 -10.70 -17.35 6.92
N GLU A 126 -9.70 -17.48 7.79
CA GLU A 126 -8.32 -17.03 7.58
C GLU A 126 -7.71 -17.65 6.31
N TYR A 127 -7.77 -18.98 6.18
CA TYR A 127 -7.30 -19.69 4.98
C TYR A 127 -8.10 -19.30 3.73
N TRP A 128 -9.41 -19.17 3.86
CA TRP A 128 -10.26 -18.78 2.75
C TRP A 128 -9.90 -17.38 2.23
N CYS A 129 -9.68 -16.42 3.13
CA CYS A 129 -9.27 -15.06 2.78
C CYS A 129 -7.96 -15.07 1.99
N PHE A 130 -6.94 -15.76 2.50
CA PHE A 130 -5.65 -15.86 1.80
C PHE A 130 -5.78 -16.49 0.40
N ILE A 131 -6.47 -17.64 0.31
CA ILE A 131 -6.67 -18.33 -0.98
C ILE A 131 -7.43 -17.42 -1.96
N LYS A 132 -8.41 -16.66 -1.47
CA LYS A 132 -9.21 -15.77 -2.29
C LYS A 132 -8.42 -14.56 -2.76
N LEU A 133 -7.66 -13.89 -1.89
CA LEU A 133 -6.72 -12.83 -2.25
C LEU A 133 -5.71 -13.31 -3.29
N ASN A 134 -5.12 -14.49 -3.07
CA ASN A 134 -4.18 -15.10 -4.00
C ASN A 134 -4.81 -15.35 -5.39
N ARG A 135 -6.07 -15.80 -5.43
CA ARG A 135 -6.81 -15.97 -6.69
C ARG A 135 -7.04 -14.64 -7.40
N LEU A 136 -7.43 -13.59 -6.68
CA LEU A 136 -7.63 -12.24 -7.25
C LEU A 136 -6.35 -11.68 -7.89
N MET A 137 -5.17 -12.03 -7.35
CA MET A 137 -3.87 -11.69 -7.94
C MET A 137 -3.57 -12.56 -9.16
N LYS A 138 -3.74 -13.88 -9.04
CA LYS A 138 -3.43 -14.84 -10.11
C LYS A 138 -4.22 -14.60 -11.39
N ASP A 139 -5.46 -14.13 -11.27
CA ASP A 139 -6.33 -13.86 -12.42
C ASP A 139 -5.84 -12.62 -13.23
N ARG A 140 -4.96 -11.79 -12.67
CA ARG A 140 -4.50 -10.51 -13.26
C ARG A 140 -3.00 -10.40 -13.50
N TYR A 141 -2.18 -11.11 -12.75
CA TYR A 141 -0.71 -10.95 -12.77
C TYR A 141 0.01 -12.26 -13.08
N GLU A 142 1.21 -12.15 -13.64
CA GLU A 142 2.04 -13.28 -13.98
C GLU A 142 2.63 -13.91 -12.71
N LEU A 143 2.41 -15.21 -12.51
CA LEU A 143 2.98 -15.94 -11.38
C LEU A 143 4.49 -16.14 -11.58
N VAL A 144 5.30 -15.60 -10.67
CA VAL A 144 6.77 -15.75 -10.67
C VAL A 144 7.20 -16.94 -9.81
N SER A 145 6.71 -17.03 -8.57
CA SER A 145 7.04 -18.12 -7.65
C SER A 145 5.93 -18.34 -6.63
N GLN A 146 5.83 -19.56 -6.09
CA GLN A 146 4.89 -19.89 -5.02
C GLN A 146 5.44 -20.98 -4.10
N ASP A 147 5.16 -20.84 -2.80
CA ASP A 147 5.52 -21.84 -1.78
C ASP A 147 4.29 -22.51 -1.14
N ILE A 148 3.08 -22.15 -1.60
CA ILE A 148 1.80 -22.65 -1.07
C ILE A 148 1.56 -24.10 -1.50
N ILE A 149 1.83 -24.42 -2.76
CA ILE A 149 1.46 -25.69 -3.38
C ILE A 149 2.71 -26.51 -3.60
N LYS A 150 2.82 -27.63 -2.88
CA LYS A 150 3.88 -28.63 -3.10
C LYS A 150 3.31 -29.82 -3.86
N VAL A 151 3.90 -30.12 -5.00
CA VAL A 151 3.57 -31.33 -5.78
C VAL A 151 4.54 -32.42 -5.34
N GLN A 152 4.03 -33.48 -4.69
CA GLN A 152 4.84 -34.64 -4.32
C GLN A 152 4.21 -35.89 -4.92
N GLY A 153 4.89 -36.48 -5.92
CA GLY A 153 4.35 -37.60 -6.70
C GLY A 153 3.07 -37.20 -7.46
N ASN A 154 2.00 -37.98 -7.30
CA ASN A 154 0.71 -37.79 -7.99
C ASN A 154 -0.31 -36.94 -7.17
N GLY A 155 0.11 -36.31 -6.08
CA GLY A 155 -0.75 -35.51 -5.19
C GLY A 155 -0.43 -34.01 -5.23
N ILE A 156 -1.45 -33.17 -5.06
CA ILE A 156 -1.31 -31.73 -4.82
C ILE A 156 -1.49 -31.49 -3.32
N PHE A 157 -0.45 -31.01 -2.65
CA PHE A 157 -0.49 -30.68 -1.23
C PHE A 157 -0.57 -29.15 -1.06
N VAL A 158 -1.60 -28.68 -0.37
CA VAL A 158 -1.68 -27.29 0.09
C VAL A 158 -0.96 -27.23 1.44
N SER A 159 0.22 -26.61 1.48
CA SER A 159 1.03 -26.46 2.70
C SER A 159 0.77 -25.13 3.40
N LEU A 160 -0.50 -24.74 3.54
CA LEU A 160 -0.90 -23.63 4.41
C LEU A 160 -1.02 -24.17 5.83
N ILE A 161 -0.02 -23.89 6.65
CA ILE A 161 0.02 -24.27 8.06
C ILE A 161 0.14 -22.99 8.87
N LYS A 162 -0.79 -22.76 9.81
CA LYS A 162 -0.73 -21.62 10.73
C LYS A 162 0.63 -21.60 11.45
N GLY A 163 1.29 -20.44 11.44
CA GLY A 163 2.62 -20.26 12.04
C GLY A 163 3.81 -20.64 11.15
N LYS A 164 3.57 -21.08 9.90
CA LYS A 164 4.61 -21.25 8.88
C LYS A 164 4.40 -20.25 7.74
N ALA A 165 5.39 -19.38 7.54
CA ALA A 165 5.36 -18.40 6.47
C ALA A 165 5.23 -19.08 5.10
N SER A 166 4.25 -18.60 4.31
CA SER A 166 4.04 -19.01 2.92
C SER A 166 3.89 -17.76 2.07
N SER A 167 4.55 -17.69 0.91
CA SER A 167 4.49 -16.53 0.02
C SER A 167 4.22 -16.92 -1.42
N VAL A 168 3.59 -15.99 -2.14
CA VAL A 168 3.43 -16.04 -3.60
C VAL A 168 3.88 -14.73 -4.19
N LYS A 169 4.72 -14.83 -5.21
CA LYS A 169 5.29 -13.69 -5.91
C LYS A 169 4.71 -13.61 -7.32
N TYR A 170 4.22 -12.44 -7.66
CA TYR A 170 3.67 -12.09 -8.96
C TYR A 170 4.46 -10.94 -9.58
N ARG A 171 4.41 -10.86 -10.92
CA ARG A 171 4.91 -9.74 -11.70
C ARG A 171 3.73 -9.09 -12.41
N ASN A 172 3.61 -7.77 -12.26
CA ASN A 172 2.72 -6.99 -13.08
C ASN A 172 3.36 -6.82 -14.46
N THR A 173 2.72 -7.37 -15.49
CA THR A 173 3.24 -7.37 -16.87
C THR A 173 3.21 -6.00 -17.53
N GLU A 174 2.36 -5.08 -17.05
CA GLU A 174 2.20 -3.75 -17.64
C GLU A 174 3.33 -2.79 -17.24
N ASN A 175 3.72 -2.81 -15.96
CA ASN A 175 4.70 -1.88 -15.41
C ASN A 175 5.98 -2.56 -14.88
N GLY A 176 6.02 -3.89 -14.83
CA GLY A 176 7.15 -4.69 -14.36
C GLY A 176 7.27 -4.79 -12.83
N GLU A 177 6.33 -4.20 -12.09
CA GLU A 177 6.32 -4.19 -10.62
C GLU A 177 6.18 -5.59 -10.05
N THR A 178 6.70 -5.76 -8.83
CA THR A 178 6.66 -7.03 -8.14
C THR A 178 5.68 -6.97 -6.98
N ILE A 179 4.82 -8.00 -6.90
CA ILE A 179 3.76 -8.12 -5.90
C ILE A 179 4.00 -9.41 -5.13
N THR A 180 4.13 -9.34 -3.81
CA THR A 180 4.31 -10.52 -2.96
C THR A 180 3.18 -10.61 -1.95
N LEU A 181 2.38 -11.67 -2.00
CA LEU A 181 1.36 -11.95 -1.00
C LEU A 181 1.86 -13.03 -0.04
N SER A 182 1.95 -12.70 1.24
CA SER A 182 2.46 -13.57 2.31
C SER A 182 1.37 -13.93 3.31
N TYR A 183 1.34 -15.19 3.74
CA TYR A 183 0.50 -15.73 4.80
C TYR A 183 1.35 -16.09 6.01
N ASN A 184 0.91 -15.68 7.20
CA ASN A 184 1.60 -15.85 8.48
C ASN A 184 3.11 -15.55 8.36
N PRO A 185 3.50 -14.33 7.91
CA PRO A 185 4.90 -13.94 7.87
C PRO A 185 5.54 -14.05 9.26
N LYS A 186 6.87 -14.03 9.29
CA LYS A 186 7.61 -14.04 10.57
C LYS A 186 7.11 -12.91 11.47
N ALA A 187 7.07 -13.21 12.77
CA ALA A 187 6.63 -12.24 13.76
C ALA A 187 7.46 -10.96 13.67
N ILE A 188 6.79 -9.82 13.74
CA ILE A 188 7.43 -8.52 13.84
C ILE A 188 7.90 -8.39 15.28
N ASP A 189 9.22 -8.48 15.47
CA ASP A 189 9.84 -8.39 16.77
C ASP A 189 9.92 -6.91 17.18
N VAL A 190 9.26 -6.59 18.29
CA VAL A 190 9.22 -5.25 18.86
C VAL A 190 9.50 -5.36 20.35
N PRO A 191 10.02 -4.30 21.02
CA PRO A 191 10.35 -4.33 22.45
C PRO A 191 9.19 -4.71 23.40
N THR A 192 7.98 -4.84 22.88
CA THR A 192 6.78 -5.22 23.62
C THR A 192 6.31 -6.63 23.24
N VAL A 193 5.10 -6.78 22.70
CA VAL A 193 4.52 -8.07 22.32
C VAL A 193 4.71 -8.28 20.82
N ALA A 194 5.37 -9.38 20.44
CA ALA A 194 5.55 -9.74 19.04
C ALA A 194 4.22 -9.76 18.28
N GLN A 195 4.16 -9.09 17.13
CA GLN A 195 2.95 -9.02 16.31
C GLN A 195 3.01 -10.03 15.15
N ARG A 196 1.88 -10.67 14.83
CA ARG A 196 1.76 -11.64 13.74
C ARG A 196 0.50 -11.38 12.91
N PRO A 197 0.60 -10.62 11.80
CA PRO A 197 -0.53 -10.41 10.90
C PRO A 197 -0.84 -11.69 10.12
N ASP A 198 -2.11 -11.89 9.73
CA ASP A 198 -2.50 -13.08 8.95
C ASP A 198 -1.98 -13.01 7.51
N ASN A 199 -2.27 -11.92 6.80
CA ASN A 199 -1.84 -11.71 5.41
C ASN A 199 -1.14 -10.38 5.24
N VAL A 200 -0.07 -10.36 4.45
CA VAL A 200 0.67 -9.15 4.09
C VAL A 200 0.89 -9.11 2.59
N LEU A 201 0.46 -8.03 1.96
CA LEU A 201 0.70 -7.71 0.56
C LEU A 201 1.87 -6.73 0.47
N THR A 202 2.99 -7.15 -0.09
CA THR A 202 4.16 -6.33 -0.33
C THR A 202 4.24 -5.92 -1.80
N LEU A 203 4.34 -4.62 -2.07
CA LEU A 203 4.51 -4.05 -3.41
C LEU A 203 5.91 -3.45 -3.54
N GLU A 204 6.64 -3.88 -4.55
CA GLU A 204 7.91 -3.30 -4.97
C GLU A 204 7.65 -2.49 -6.24
N LYS A 205 7.52 -1.18 -6.07
CA LYS A 205 7.21 -0.24 -7.14
C LYS A 205 8.47 0.11 -7.93
N LYS A 206 8.36 0.25 -9.24
CA LYS A 206 9.53 0.52 -10.10
C LYS A 206 10.03 1.95 -9.87
N GLY A 207 11.31 2.09 -9.51
CA GLY A 207 11.94 3.39 -9.23
C GLY A 207 11.80 3.88 -7.79
N ALA A 208 11.19 3.08 -6.90
CA ALA A 208 11.22 3.31 -5.45
C ALA A 208 12.23 2.35 -4.79
N ASP A 209 13.03 2.86 -3.86
CA ASP A 209 13.96 2.04 -3.07
C ASP A 209 13.29 1.45 -1.81
N ILE A 210 11.98 1.72 -1.64
CA ILE A 210 11.19 1.28 -0.50
C ILE A 210 10.13 0.25 -0.91
N GLN A 211 9.87 -0.69 -0.01
CA GLN A 211 8.77 -1.64 -0.13
C GLN A 211 7.54 -1.13 0.60
N TYR A 212 6.37 -1.24 -0.05
CA TYR A 212 5.08 -0.90 0.53
C TYR A 212 4.43 -2.17 1.05
N GLU A 213 3.98 -2.23 2.30
CA GLU A 213 3.32 -3.43 2.83
C GLU A 213 1.90 -3.11 3.30
N TYR A 214 0.94 -3.98 3.00
CA TYR A 214 -0.45 -3.78 3.38
C TYR A 214 -0.95 -5.03 4.09
N ILE A 215 -1.47 -4.85 5.29
CA ILE A 215 -1.95 -5.96 6.12
C ILE A 215 -3.42 -6.21 5.83
N PHE A 216 -3.77 -7.47 5.63
CA PHE A 216 -5.14 -7.94 5.53
C PHE A 216 -5.37 -9.03 6.58
N ASP A 217 -5.96 -8.65 7.71
CA ASP A 217 -6.12 -9.52 8.88
C ASP A 217 -7.54 -10.08 8.93
N ALA A 218 -7.70 -11.40 9.02
CA ALA A 218 -8.99 -12.03 8.91
C ALA A 218 -9.65 -12.21 10.28
N LYS A 219 -10.90 -11.75 10.41
CA LYS A 219 -11.68 -11.87 11.64
C LYS A 219 -13.07 -12.40 11.33
N TYR A 220 -13.33 -13.64 11.76
CA TYR A 220 -14.65 -14.28 11.60
C TYR A 220 -15.62 -13.85 12.71
N ARG A 221 -15.93 -12.55 12.76
CA ARG A 221 -16.90 -11.94 13.66
C ARG A 221 -17.38 -10.60 13.11
N ILE A 222 -18.54 -10.16 13.56
CA ILE A 222 -19.13 -8.88 13.19
C ILE A 222 -19.86 -8.31 14.41
N ASN A 223 -19.70 -7.02 14.65
CA ASN A 223 -20.52 -6.29 15.61
C ASN A 223 -21.83 -5.89 14.91
N PRO A 224 -23.00 -6.34 15.38
CA PRO A 224 -24.28 -6.06 14.72
C PRO A 224 -24.80 -4.63 14.95
N ALA A 225 -24.10 -3.79 15.72
CA ALA A 225 -24.53 -2.43 16.08
C ALA A 225 -25.92 -2.41 16.72
N VAL A 226 -26.11 -3.14 17.83
CA VAL A 226 -27.41 -3.15 18.52
C VAL A 226 -27.68 -1.76 19.14
N PRO A 227 -28.87 -1.16 18.93
CA PRO A 227 -29.25 0.11 19.56
C PRO A 227 -29.08 0.07 21.09
N GLY A 228 -28.45 1.12 21.64
CA GLY A 228 -28.16 1.22 23.07
C GLY A 228 -26.80 0.65 23.50
N THR A 229 -26.05 0.03 22.59
CA THR A 229 -24.64 -0.37 22.86
C THR A 229 -23.66 0.78 22.63
N ASP A 230 -22.50 0.71 23.27
CA ASP A 230 -21.41 1.68 23.06
C ASP A 230 -20.98 1.76 21.60
N TYR A 231 -20.93 0.62 20.91
CA TYR A 231 -20.63 0.57 19.47
C TYR A 231 -21.64 1.40 18.66
N TYR A 232 -22.94 1.20 18.91
CA TYR A 232 -24.00 1.93 18.21
C TYR A 232 -23.93 3.44 18.46
N ASN A 233 -23.62 3.83 19.69
CA ASN A 233 -23.62 5.24 20.10
C ASN A 233 -22.35 6.00 19.67
N THR A 234 -21.21 5.31 19.62
CA THR A 234 -19.89 5.97 19.41
C THR A 234 -19.25 5.66 18.07
N ILE A 235 -19.50 4.49 17.48
CA ILE A 235 -18.82 4.02 16.27
C ILE A 235 -19.71 4.15 15.05
N SER A 236 -20.81 3.40 15.02
CA SER A 236 -21.74 3.40 13.89
C SER A 236 -23.07 2.75 14.23
N HIS A 237 -24.14 3.26 13.63
CA HIS A 237 -25.47 2.64 13.66
C HIS A 237 -25.63 1.43 12.72
N ARG A 238 -24.54 0.99 12.08
CA ARG A 238 -24.52 -0.09 11.09
C ARG A 238 -23.55 -1.19 11.51
N PRO A 239 -23.78 -2.46 11.10
CA PRO A 239 -22.87 -3.55 11.39
C PRO A 239 -21.46 -3.31 10.83
N GLY A 240 -20.45 -3.81 11.53
CA GLY A 240 -19.05 -3.66 11.14
C GLY A 240 -18.08 -4.50 11.97
N PRO A 241 -16.76 -4.36 11.77
CA PRO A 241 -15.76 -5.07 12.57
C PRO A 241 -15.72 -4.55 14.01
N GLU A 242 -15.24 -5.37 14.95
CA GLU A 242 -15.06 -4.93 16.33
C GLU A 242 -14.00 -3.83 16.45
N VAL A 243 -14.18 -2.94 17.43
CA VAL A 243 -13.24 -1.84 17.69
C VAL A 243 -11.84 -2.36 18.00
N ASP A 244 -11.75 -3.48 18.75
CA ASP A 244 -10.49 -4.12 19.10
C ASP A 244 -9.73 -4.68 17.89
N ASP A 245 -10.45 -5.11 16.84
CA ASP A 245 -9.83 -5.56 15.60
C ASP A 245 -9.17 -4.39 14.87
N ILE A 246 -9.85 -3.24 14.81
CA ILE A 246 -9.29 -1.99 14.26
C ILE A 246 -8.09 -1.50 15.08
N ASN A 247 -8.16 -1.57 16.42
CA ASN A 247 -7.04 -1.20 17.29
C ASN A 247 -5.82 -2.09 17.07
N THR A 248 -6.03 -3.37 16.78
CA THR A 248 -4.95 -4.30 16.41
C THR A 248 -4.25 -3.85 15.12
N MET A 249 -4.97 -3.28 14.16
CA MET A 249 -4.38 -2.74 12.93
C MET A 249 -3.44 -1.56 13.21
N HIS A 250 -3.79 -0.69 14.16
CA HIS A 250 -2.89 0.37 14.62
C HIS A 250 -1.60 -0.21 15.22
N ARG A 251 -1.72 -1.27 16.03
CA ARG A 251 -0.55 -1.95 16.62
C ARG A 251 0.35 -2.57 15.55
N TYR A 252 -0.23 -3.21 14.53
CA TYR A 252 0.57 -3.75 13.43
C TYR A 252 1.31 -2.66 12.68
N ARG A 253 0.62 -1.57 12.31
CA ARG A 253 1.23 -0.43 11.64
C ARG A 253 2.41 0.10 12.45
N ASP A 254 2.22 0.33 13.74
CA ASP A 254 3.25 0.87 14.60
C ASP A 254 4.43 -0.12 14.74
N ALA A 255 4.16 -1.43 14.83
CA ALA A 255 5.20 -2.45 14.96
C ALA A 255 6.13 -2.56 13.74
N ILE A 256 5.60 -2.51 12.51
CA ILE A 256 6.45 -2.60 11.32
C ILE A 256 7.34 -1.35 11.19
N VAL A 257 6.84 -0.18 11.60
CA VAL A 257 7.62 1.07 11.61
C VAL A 257 8.85 0.96 12.52
N TYR A 258 8.75 0.29 13.66
CA TYR A 258 9.89 0.12 14.59
C TYR A 258 10.98 -0.80 14.05
N GLN A 259 10.66 -1.80 13.23
CA GLN A 259 11.61 -2.86 12.85
C GLN A 259 12.70 -2.40 11.87
N LYS A 260 12.47 -1.33 11.10
CA LYS A 260 13.33 -0.97 9.97
C LYS A 260 14.37 0.13 10.26
N ASP A 261 14.50 0.62 11.50
CA ASP A 261 15.44 1.70 11.90
C ASP A 261 15.43 2.93 10.96
N VAL A 262 14.26 3.22 10.41
CA VAL A 262 14.10 4.19 9.34
C VAL A 262 13.86 5.59 9.91
N LEU A 263 14.45 6.63 9.29
CA LEU A 263 14.20 8.03 9.65
C LEU A 263 12.68 8.32 9.67
N PRO A 264 12.18 9.25 10.51
CA PRO A 264 10.74 9.55 10.64
C PRO A 264 10.02 9.88 9.31
N PHE A 265 10.79 10.27 8.28
CA PHE A 265 10.34 10.65 6.94
C PHE A 265 10.36 9.51 5.92
N GLU A 266 11.09 8.45 6.18
CA GLU A 266 11.27 7.29 5.29
C GLU A 266 10.38 6.12 5.72
N ARG A 267 9.35 6.37 6.53
CA ARG A 267 8.36 5.37 6.96
C ARG A 267 7.96 4.52 5.75
N THR A 268 8.42 3.28 5.68
CA THR A 268 7.86 2.28 4.76
C THR A 268 6.37 2.28 5.00
N MET A 269 5.61 2.35 3.93
CA MET A 269 4.24 2.80 4.07
C MET A 269 3.28 1.64 4.19
N PHE A 270 2.43 1.74 5.23
CA PHE A 270 1.59 0.65 5.69
C PHE A 270 0.12 1.03 5.75
N GLY A 271 -0.72 0.25 5.07
CA GLY A 271 -2.16 0.17 5.33
C GLY A 271 -2.47 -1.10 6.10
N ALA A 272 -3.53 -1.10 6.91
CA ALA A 272 -3.93 -2.28 7.65
C ALA A 272 -5.45 -2.40 7.71
N TYR A 273 -5.96 -3.51 7.18
CA TYR A 273 -7.38 -3.72 6.95
C TYR A 273 -7.85 -4.99 7.63
N VAL A 274 -8.98 -4.91 8.32
CA VAL A 274 -9.68 -6.07 8.87
C VAL A 274 -10.61 -6.64 7.81
N LEU A 275 -10.44 -7.91 7.44
CA LEU A 275 -11.37 -8.66 6.61
C LEU A 275 -12.42 -9.32 7.50
N PHE A 276 -13.71 -9.05 7.28
CA PHE A 276 -14.78 -9.59 8.13
C PHE A 276 -16.02 -10.07 7.33
N PRO A 277 -16.79 -11.04 7.85
CA PRO A 277 -17.84 -11.74 7.10
C PRO A 277 -19.15 -10.96 7.06
N TYR A 278 -19.24 -9.93 6.21
CA TYR A 278 -20.46 -9.16 5.98
C TYR A 278 -20.81 -9.11 4.49
N ASN A 279 -22.10 -9.19 4.17
CA ASN A 279 -22.57 -9.35 2.79
C ASN A 279 -23.07 -8.06 2.12
N ASN A 280 -23.39 -7.02 2.89
CA ASN A 280 -23.99 -5.78 2.39
C ASN A 280 -22.94 -4.65 2.23
N GLU A 281 -22.21 -4.65 1.12
CA GLU A 281 -21.18 -3.64 0.83
C GLU A 281 -21.75 -2.22 0.76
N GLU A 282 -22.95 -2.03 0.17
CA GLU A 282 -23.54 -0.71 -0.01
C GLU A 282 -23.90 -0.04 1.31
N GLU A 283 -24.42 -0.81 2.26
CA GLU A 283 -24.66 -0.30 3.62
C GLU A 283 -23.32 0.04 4.32
N TYR A 284 -22.32 -0.83 4.16
CA TYR A 284 -21.03 -0.68 4.82
C TYR A 284 -20.20 0.51 4.29
N LYS A 285 -20.39 0.95 3.03
CA LYS A 285 -19.73 2.15 2.49
C LYS A 285 -19.99 3.41 3.32
N ASN A 286 -21.07 3.45 4.09
CA ASN A 286 -21.42 4.55 4.99
C ASN A 286 -21.03 4.28 6.46
N HIS A 287 -20.12 3.33 6.70
CA HIS A 287 -19.63 2.96 8.02
C HIS A 287 -18.37 3.75 8.38
N ARG A 288 -18.23 4.16 9.65
CA ARG A 288 -17.08 4.95 10.14
C ARG A 288 -15.72 4.30 9.85
N PHE A 289 -15.63 2.98 10.00
CA PHE A 289 -14.41 2.20 9.72
C PHE A 289 -14.15 1.93 8.23
N TYR A 290 -15.10 2.23 7.34
CA TYR A 290 -14.82 2.31 5.92
C TYR A 290 -14.25 3.68 5.57
N GLU A 291 -14.85 4.75 6.10
CA GLU A 291 -14.33 6.12 5.92
C GLU A 291 -12.92 6.32 6.51
N SER A 292 -12.56 5.59 7.57
CA SER A 292 -11.23 5.71 8.16
C SER A 292 -10.12 5.24 7.22
N ILE A 293 -10.43 4.40 6.23
CA ILE A 293 -9.46 3.95 5.22
C ILE A 293 -8.92 5.14 4.43
N SER A 294 -9.77 6.06 4.00
CA SER A 294 -9.33 7.24 3.23
C SER A 294 -8.59 8.26 4.10
N LYS A 295 -8.83 8.27 5.43
CA LYS A 295 -8.25 9.23 6.37
C LYS A 295 -6.90 8.78 6.94
N VAL A 296 -6.79 7.51 7.33
CA VAL A 296 -5.63 6.98 8.08
C VAL A 296 -5.10 5.65 7.53
N ASN A 297 -5.60 5.19 6.39
CA ASN A 297 -5.25 3.93 5.73
C ASN A 297 -5.43 2.69 6.63
N ILE A 298 -6.35 2.79 7.60
CA ILE A 298 -6.75 1.71 8.51
C ILE A 298 -8.28 1.64 8.53
N GLY A 299 -8.81 0.42 8.46
CA GLY A 299 -10.24 0.21 8.52
C GLY A 299 -10.65 -1.24 8.37
N GLY A 300 -11.93 -1.46 8.05
CA GLY A 300 -12.45 -2.80 7.77
C GLY A 300 -12.94 -2.91 6.33
N LEU A 301 -12.82 -4.09 5.74
CA LEU A 301 -13.35 -4.44 4.43
C LEU A 301 -14.17 -5.74 4.53
N PRO A 302 -15.45 -5.73 4.12
CA PRO A 302 -16.26 -6.94 4.09
C PRO A 302 -15.71 -7.91 3.04
N PHE A 303 -15.63 -9.19 3.38
CA PHE A 303 -15.07 -10.19 2.47
C PHE A 303 -15.72 -11.56 2.61
N LEU A 304 -16.49 -11.95 1.59
CA LEU A 304 -17.18 -13.24 1.50
C LEU A 304 -17.19 -13.73 0.05
N PRO A 305 -17.48 -15.03 -0.21
CA PRO A 305 -17.60 -15.53 -1.57
C PRO A 305 -18.58 -14.73 -2.46
N SER A 306 -19.62 -14.17 -1.85
CA SER A 306 -20.64 -13.32 -2.48
C SER A 306 -20.28 -11.82 -2.53
N THR A 307 -19.21 -11.41 -1.85
CA THR A 307 -18.97 -10.02 -1.45
C THR A 307 -17.48 -9.75 -1.52
N LEU A 308 -17.04 -9.28 -2.69
CA LEU A 308 -15.63 -9.15 -3.07
C LEU A 308 -15.28 -7.75 -3.59
N GLY A 309 -16.27 -6.87 -3.76
CA GLY A 309 -16.13 -5.62 -4.51
C GLY A 309 -15.14 -4.70 -3.82
N LEU A 310 -15.42 -4.32 -2.58
CA LEU A 310 -14.57 -3.40 -1.81
C LEU A 310 -13.12 -3.87 -1.65
N VAL A 311 -12.90 -5.18 -1.47
CA VAL A 311 -11.53 -5.74 -1.39
C VAL A 311 -10.85 -5.72 -2.76
N THR A 312 -11.58 -6.03 -3.83
CA THR A 312 -11.05 -5.98 -5.19
C THR A 312 -10.66 -4.56 -5.57
N ASP A 313 -11.57 -3.61 -5.34
CA ASP A 313 -11.34 -2.19 -5.59
C ASP A 313 -10.13 -1.68 -4.81
N MET A 314 -10.01 -2.05 -3.52
CA MET A 314 -8.85 -1.70 -2.70
C MET A 314 -7.55 -2.27 -3.28
N LEU A 315 -7.51 -3.55 -3.64
CA LEU A 315 -6.32 -4.17 -4.22
C LEU A 315 -5.93 -3.49 -5.53
N ASP A 316 -6.90 -3.22 -6.40
CA ASP A 316 -6.67 -2.55 -7.68
C ASP A 316 -6.17 -1.11 -7.44
N GLU A 317 -6.71 -0.41 -6.44
CA GLU A 317 -6.24 0.92 -6.04
C GLU A 317 -4.78 0.89 -5.57
N LEU A 318 -4.43 -0.02 -4.64
CA LEU A 318 -3.08 -0.14 -4.09
C LEU A 318 -2.04 -0.54 -5.14
N ILE A 319 -2.41 -1.42 -6.07
CA ILE A 319 -1.50 -1.91 -7.11
C ILE A 319 -1.37 -0.88 -8.24
N SER A 320 -2.41 -0.10 -8.53
CA SER A 320 -2.37 0.96 -9.54
C SER A 320 -1.72 2.24 -9.02
N ASP A 321 -1.64 2.43 -7.70
CA ASP A 321 -0.96 3.58 -7.10
C ASP A 321 0.50 3.65 -7.58
N SER A 322 0.92 4.82 -8.08
CA SER A 322 2.32 5.10 -8.36
C SER A 322 3.14 5.08 -7.07
N PRO A 323 4.49 5.02 -7.11
CA PRO A 323 5.32 5.26 -5.92
C PRO A 323 4.89 6.48 -5.10
N THR A 324 4.45 7.54 -5.80
CA THR A 324 4.04 8.83 -5.23
C THR A 324 2.65 8.75 -4.57
N SER A 325 1.65 8.18 -5.24
CA SER A 325 0.29 8.02 -4.66
C SER A 325 0.22 6.94 -3.61
N ALA A 326 1.04 5.89 -3.75
CA ALA A 326 1.26 4.93 -2.69
C ALA A 326 1.82 5.68 -1.48
N PHE A 327 2.79 6.59 -1.68
CA PHE A 327 3.43 7.45 -0.67
C PHE A 327 2.50 8.52 -0.03
N GLU A 328 1.46 8.98 -0.72
CA GLU A 328 0.45 9.91 -0.18
C GLU A 328 -0.49 9.26 0.85
N ARG A 329 -0.62 7.92 0.88
CA ARG A 329 -1.50 7.21 1.83
C ARG A 329 -0.96 7.09 3.25
N ALA A 330 0.33 7.36 3.50
CA ALA A 330 0.82 7.38 4.87
C ALA A 330 0.56 8.77 5.41
N THR A 331 -0.35 8.81 6.37
CA THR A 331 -0.46 9.94 7.27
C THR A 331 0.92 10.38 7.75
N LEU A 332 1.18 11.68 7.60
CA LEU A 332 2.38 12.36 8.07
C LEU A 332 2.69 11.97 9.53
N PRO A 333 3.96 12.03 9.95
CA PRO A 333 4.35 11.74 11.33
C PRO A 333 3.52 12.52 12.35
N ARG A 334 2.97 11.82 13.36
CA ARG A 334 2.20 12.40 14.48
C ARG A 334 2.87 13.62 15.13
N GLY A 335 4.21 13.70 15.13
CA GLY A 335 4.95 14.84 15.67
C GLY A 335 5.01 16.09 14.78
N ILE A 336 4.81 15.96 13.46
CA ILE A 336 4.72 17.11 12.54
C ILE A 336 3.31 17.66 12.53
N GLU A 337 2.28 16.81 12.59
CA GLU A 337 0.87 17.24 12.71
C GLU A 337 0.63 18.14 13.93
N GLU A 338 1.15 17.76 15.10
CA GLU A 338 1.07 18.58 16.30
C GLU A 338 1.84 19.90 16.19
N LYS A 339 2.95 19.92 15.43
CA LYS A 339 3.72 21.13 15.17
C LYS A 339 3.02 22.03 14.14
N LEU A 340 2.51 21.48 13.04
CA LEU A 340 1.75 22.20 12.02
C LEU A 340 0.53 22.90 12.64
N ALA A 341 -0.23 22.19 13.48
CA ALA A 341 -1.39 22.74 14.18
C ALA A 341 -1.04 23.86 15.19
N LYS A 342 0.20 23.89 15.69
CA LYS A 342 0.71 24.91 16.62
C LYS A 342 1.47 26.04 15.91
N THR A 343 1.81 25.87 14.64
CA THR A 343 2.55 26.88 13.87
C THR A 343 1.61 27.99 13.45
N ASP A 344 1.89 29.20 13.92
CA ASP A 344 1.24 30.40 13.39
C ASP A 344 1.94 30.83 12.09
N TRP A 345 1.31 30.52 10.95
CA TRP A 345 1.82 30.82 9.61
C TRP A 345 1.84 32.32 9.27
N SER A 346 1.10 33.14 10.03
CA SER A 346 1.09 34.59 9.86
C SER A 346 2.37 35.24 10.39
N VAL A 347 3.07 34.57 11.30
CA VAL A 347 4.31 35.08 11.92
C VAL A 347 5.50 34.79 11.02
N ARG A 348 6.16 35.86 10.56
CA ARG A 348 7.36 35.81 9.71
C ARG A 348 8.56 36.45 10.42
N ASP A 349 8.90 35.91 11.59
CA ASP A 349 9.88 36.47 12.52
C ASP A 349 11.33 35.97 12.30
N VAL A 350 11.58 35.25 11.20
CA VAL A 350 12.93 34.80 10.83
C VAL A 350 13.43 35.54 9.60
N LEU A 351 14.50 36.32 9.77
CA LEU A 351 15.19 37.00 8.66
C LEU A 351 16.20 36.07 7.99
N VAL A 352 16.04 35.82 6.69
CA VAL A 352 17.04 35.12 5.88
C VAL A 352 17.94 36.14 5.19
N GLY A 353 19.15 36.28 5.73
CA GLY A 353 20.15 37.27 5.32
C GLY A 353 21.19 36.73 4.34
N THR A 354 21.72 37.58 3.47
CA THR A 354 22.77 37.24 2.51
C THR A 354 24.13 37.83 2.90
N LEU A 355 25.20 37.17 2.47
CA LEU A 355 26.57 37.61 2.76
C LEU A 355 27.31 38.17 1.54
N SER A 356 28.18 39.12 1.82
CA SER A 356 29.06 39.76 0.85
C SER A 356 30.34 38.97 0.58
N SER A 357 30.89 38.26 1.57
CA SER A 357 32.10 37.43 1.43
C SER A 357 32.14 36.26 2.43
N LYS A 358 33.13 35.36 2.27
CA LYS A 358 33.42 34.29 3.25
C LYS A 358 34.00 34.84 4.55
N GLU A 359 34.79 35.92 4.51
CA GLU A 359 35.29 36.53 5.75
C GLU A 359 34.13 37.06 6.60
N GLN A 360 33.13 37.68 5.96
CA GLN A 360 31.93 38.16 6.66
C GLN A 360 31.22 37.02 7.41
N LEU A 361 31.13 35.83 6.82
CA LEU A 361 30.55 34.67 7.50
C LEU A 361 31.30 34.36 8.78
N ASN A 362 32.63 34.24 8.70
CA ASN A 362 33.47 33.89 9.84
C ASN A 362 33.33 34.93 10.96
N THR A 363 33.39 36.22 10.61
CA THR A 363 33.22 37.32 11.57
C THR A 363 31.83 37.30 12.23
N CYS A 364 30.77 37.05 11.45
CA CYS A 364 29.41 36.92 11.99
C CYS A 364 29.29 35.73 12.97
N LEU A 365 29.91 34.59 12.64
CA LEU A 365 29.89 33.39 13.47
C LEU A 365 30.68 33.57 14.77
N GLU A 366 31.88 34.15 14.68
CA GLU A 366 32.81 34.37 15.80
C GLU A 366 32.26 35.40 16.80
N HIS A 367 31.84 36.57 16.30
CA HIS A 367 31.34 37.67 17.13
C HIS A 367 29.83 37.61 17.38
N LYS A 368 29.16 36.55 16.90
CA LYS A 368 27.74 36.28 17.12
C LYS A 368 26.81 37.46 16.81
N PHE A 369 26.93 38.00 15.61
CA PHE A 369 26.06 39.08 15.15
C PHE A 369 25.73 38.97 13.66
N TYR A 370 24.68 39.66 13.25
CA TYR A 370 24.36 39.90 11.84
C TYR A 370 23.97 41.37 11.63
N HIS A 371 24.12 41.89 10.41
CA HIS A 371 23.78 43.29 10.14
C HIS A 371 23.21 43.50 8.73
N LEU A 372 22.32 44.47 8.59
CA LEU A 372 21.77 44.91 7.30
C LEU A 372 21.29 46.36 7.34
N PRO A 373 21.27 47.08 6.19
CA PRO A 373 20.70 48.42 6.11
C PRO A 373 19.25 48.46 6.59
N THR A 374 18.87 49.52 7.32
CA THR A 374 17.51 49.68 7.86
C THR A 374 16.44 49.74 6.76
N LYS A 375 16.77 50.35 5.61
CA LYS A 375 15.89 50.44 4.42
C LYS A 375 15.43 49.10 3.83
N HIS A 376 16.02 47.99 4.26
CA HIS A 376 15.67 46.65 3.80
C HIS A 376 14.68 45.92 4.73
N ILE A 377 14.26 46.53 5.83
CA ILE A 377 13.31 45.95 6.78
C ILE A 377 12.15 46.94 6.96
N ASN A 378 10.93 46.51 6.66
CA ASN A 378 9.74 47.30 6.94
C ASN A 378 9.37 47.16 8.42
N GLU A 379 8.70 48.16 8.98
CA GLU A 379 8.26 48.12 10.39
C GLU A 379 7.34 46.93 10.68
N THR A 380 6.56 46.49 9.69
CA THR A 380 5.67 45.32 9.78
C THR A 380 6.39 43.99 9.91
N ASN A 381 7.71 43.93 9.64
CA ASN A 381 8.50 42.70 9.77
C ASN A 381 9.00 42.46 11.20
N PHE A 382 8.79 43.40 12.11
CA PHE A 382 9.18 43.23 13.52
C PHE A 382 8.08 42.53 14.33
N PRO A 383 8.46 41.74 15.37
CA PRO A 383 9.82 41.48 15.83
C PRO A 383 10.55 40.40 15.00
N ILE A 384 11.87 40.57 14.81
CA ILE A 384 12.73 39.54 14.23
C ILE A 384 13.32 38.73 15.39
N ARG A 385 12.87 37.48 15.55
CA ARG A 385 13.31 36.58 16.62
C ARG A 385 14.50 35.72 16.24
N TYR A 386 14.67 35.45 14.95
CA TYR A 386 15.80 34.66 14.45
C TYR A 386 16.40 35.29 13.20
N VAL A 387 17.70 35.03 13.01
CA VAL A 387 18.39 35.29 11.75
C VAL A 387 18.92 33.97 11.22
N ALA A 388 18.73 33.74 9.93
CA ALA A 388 19.33 32.63 9.18
C ALA A 388 20.25 33.17 8.09
N ILE A 389 21.36 32.49 7.84
CA ILE A 389 22.39 32.92 6.90
C ILE A 389 22.31 32.09 5.62
N TYR A 390 22.03 32.77 4.51
CA TYR A 390 22.11 32.21 3.17
C TYR A 390 23.48 32.49 2.52
N GLN A 391 24.15 31.41 2.11
CA GLN A 391 25.44 31.39 1.44
C GLN A 391 25.24 31.16 -0.05
N SER A 392 25.52 32.17 -0.88
CA SER A 392 25.28 32.07 -2.33
C SER A 392 26.30 31.16 -3.03
N GLY A 393 25.82 30.37 -3.99
CA GLY A 393 26.64 29.44 -4.77
C GLY A 393 27.80 30.09 -5.50
N ARG A 394 27.62 31.33 -6.00
CA ARG A 394 28.69 32.11 -6.64
C ARG A 394 29.89 32.37 -5.71
N LYS A 395 29.67 32.49 -4.41
CA LYS A 395 30.71 32.86 -3.42
C LYS A 395 31.14 31.68 -2.55
N PHE A 396 30.25 30.73 -2.31
CA PHE A 396 30.45 29.65 -1.34
C PHE A 396 30.57 28.26 -1.97
N GLY A 397 30.28 28.08 -3.26
CA GLY A 397 30.52 26.81 -3.97
C GLY A 397 29.80 25.63 -3.32
N ALA A 398 30.57 24.63 -2.89
CA ALA A 398 30.05 23.45 -2.17
C ALA A 398 29.36 23.80 -0.84
N ASP A 399 29.74 24.92 -0.21
CA ASP A 399 29.14 25.41 1.04
C ASP A 399 27.93 26.33 0.78
N SER A 400 27.28 26.21 -0.38
CA SER A 400 26.10 27.03 -0.72
C SER A 400 24.83 26.56 -0.02
N GLY A 401 23.85 27.46 0.07
CA GLY A 401 22.57 27.22 0.72
C GLY A 401 22.47 27.89 2.09
N LEU A 402 21.48 27.48 2.88
CA LEU A 402 21.28 27.99 4.24
C LEU A 402 21.78 26.92 5.23
N GLN A 403 22.81 27.28 6.00
CA GLN A 403 23.47 26.36 6.93
C GLN A 403 23.35 26.75 8.39
N TYR A 404 23.22 28.05 8.68
CA TYR A 404 23.27 28.58 10.04
C TYR A 404 22.04 29.41 10.35
N TYR A 405 21.54 29.28 11.57
CA TYR A 405 20.52 30.16 12.12
C TYR A 405 20.78 30.43 13.60
N GLY A 406 20.26 31.52 14.13
CA GLY A 406 20.48 31.92 15.52
C GLY A 406 19.37 32.79 16.08
N GLU A 407 19.15 32.67 17.39
CA GLU A 407 18.17 33.46 18.15
C GLU A 407 18.70 34.89 18.35
N VAL A 408 17.89 35.88 18.00
CA VAL A 408 18.21 37.30 18.19
C VAL A 408 17.93 37.69 19.63
N THR A 409 18.94 38.25 20.30
CA THR A 409 18.79 38.80 21.66
C THR A 409 18.51 40.29 21.65
N LYS A 410 19.09 41.02 20.69
CA LYS A 410 18.88 42.46 20.52
C LYS A 410 18.90 42.85 19.05
N CYS A 411 18.08 43.83 18.69
CA CYS A 411 18.13 44.53 17.42
C CYS A 411 18.42 46.01 17.72
N ILE A 412 19.55 46.52 17.25
CA ILE A 412 20.03 47.87 17.58
C ILE A 412 20.26 48.65 16.29
N PRO A 413 19.62 49.80 16.07
CA PRO A 413 19.96 50.69 14.97
C PRO A 413 21.32 51.35 15.24
N VAL A 414 22.25 51.21 14.31
CA VAL A 414 23.62 51.74 14.37
C VAL A 414 24.01 52.35 13.02
N LYS A 415 24.96 53.27 13.03
CA LYS A 415 25.59 53.76 11.79
C LYS A 415 26.58 52.73 11.27
N ARG A 416 26.78 52.64 9.96
CA ARG A 416 27.58 51.57 9.36
C ARG A 416 29.04 51.57 9.85
N TYR A 417 29.64 52.72 10.11
CA TYR A 417 31.01 52.82 10.66
C TYR A 417 31.12 52.29 12.11
N GLU A 418 30.02 52.19 12.86
CA GLU A 418 30.02 51.71 14.25
C GLU A 418 30.12 50.18 14.33
N ILE A 419 29.96 49.47 13.21
CA ILE A 419 30.17 48.02 13.10
C ILE A 419 31.67 47.75 12.93
N ILE A 420 32.39 47.73 14.05
CA ILE A 420 33.86 47.66 14.11
C ILE A 420 34.44 46.33 13.62
N GLU A 421 33.71 45.22 13.74
CA GLU A 421 34.21 43.90 13.35
C GLU A 421 34.31 43.75 11.83
N ILE A 422 33.55 44.56 11.08
CA ILE A 422 33.61 44.62 9.62
C ILE A 422 33.70 46.10 9.23
N PRO A 423 34.89 46.71 9.33
CA PRO A 423 35.05 48.16 9.15
C PRO A 423 34.59 48.60 7.77
N LYS A 424 33.78 49.67 7.72
CA LYS A 424 33.42 50.35 6.48
C LYS A 424 33.11 51.81 6.79
N ASP A 425 33.78 52.72 6.10
CA ASP A 425 33.53 54.15 6.22
C ASP A 425 32.23 54.51 5.48
N SER A 426 31.13 54.58 6.23
CA SER A 426 29.80 54.88 5.72
C SER A 426 28.88 55.30 6.87
N ASP A 427 28.09 56.34 6.63
CA ASP A 427 27.10 56.85 7.61
C ASP A 427 25.68 56.28 7.37
N GLU A 428 25.54 55.28 6.51
CA GLU A 428 24.24 54.62 6.27
C GLU A 428 23.76 53.91 7.54
N MET A 429 22.45 53.99 7.83
CA MET A 429 21.84 53.35 9.00
C MET A 429 21.65 51.84 8.77
N TYR A 430 22.07 51.04 9.74
CA TYR A 430 21.96 49.58 9.76
C TYR A 430 21.26 49.12 11.03
N TYR A 431 20.60 47.96 10.95
CA TYR A 431 20.27 47.17 12.12
C TYR A 431 21.39 46.19 12.40
N ARG A 432 21.91 46.20 13.64
CA ARG A 432 22.79 45.17 14.19
C ARG A 432 21.97 44.21 15.05
N PHE A 433 21.98 42.94 14.69
CA PHE A 433 21.34 41.85 15.40
C PHE A 433 22.39 41.14 16.25
N GLU A 434 22.27 41.21 17.57
CA GLU A 434 23.04 40.35 18.48
C GLU A 434 22.41 38.96 18.50
N ILE A 435 23.23 37.94 18.30
CA ILE A 435 22.80 36.54 18.20
C ILE A 435 23.29 35.78 19.44
N LYS A 436 22.39 35.04 20.10
CA LYS A 436 22.74 34.27 21.30
C LYS A 436 23.81 33.21 21.01
N MET A 437 23.57 32.44 19.96
CA MET A 437 24.49 31.44 19.40
C MET A 437 24.04 31.09 17.99
N TRP A 438 25.01 30.76 17.14
CA TRP A 438 24.74 30.18 15.82
C TRP A 438 24.62 28.67 15.93
N LYS A 439 23.49 28.14 15.46
CA LYS A 439 23.24 26.71 15.32
C LYS A 439 23.44 26.33 13.86
N LYS A 440 24.21 25.27 13.63
CA LYS A 440 24.34 24.66 12.30
C LYS A 440 23.19 23.68 12.09
N LEU A 441 22.52 23.77 10.94
CA LEU A 441 21.49 22.81 10.55
C LEU A 441 22.11 21.43 10.32
N ALA A 442 21.41 20.38 10.75
CA ALA A 442 21.85 19.00 10.55
C ALA A 442 21.94 18.64 9.06
N LYS A 443 21.03 19.19 8.25
CA LYS A 443 21.05 19.14 6.78
C LYS A 443 20.94 20.58 6.25
N PRO A 444 21.89 21.08 5.45
CA PRO A 444 21.77 22.38 4.79
C PRO A 444 20.54 22.45 3.88
N ILE A 445 19.91 23.62 3.82
CA ILE A 445 18.83 23.88 2.85
C ILE A 445 19.50 24.24 1.52
N ALA A 446 19.31 23.39 0.52
CA ALA A 446 20.00 23.49 -0.77
C ALA A 446 19.54 24.70 -1.59
N GLN A 447 20.51 25.29 -2.31
CA GLN A 447 20.22 26.29 -3.32
C GLN A 447 19.69 25.62 -4.60
N LYS A 448 18.57 26.13 -5.14
CA LYS A 448 18.13 25.90 -6.53
C LYS A 448 18.27 27.19 -7.35
N GLU A 449 18.17 27.10 -8.67
CA GLU A 449 18.35 28.18 -9.66
C GLU A 449 17.39 29.37 -9.43
N VAL A 450 17.70 30.20 -8.44
CA VAL A 450 16.96 31.41 -8.11
C VAL A 450 17.95 32.49 -7.70
N SER A 451 17.72 33.71 -8.18
CA SER A 451 18.34 34.91 -7.64
C SER A 451 17.73 35.20 -6.27
N PHE A 452 18.36 34.71 -5.20
CA PHE A 452 17.82 34.90 -3.85
C PHE A 452 17.84 36.37 -3.43
N VAL A 453 16.66 36.97 -3.29
CA VAL A 453 16.43 38.24 -2.61
C VAL A 453 16.13 37.95 -1.14
N LYS A 454 16.57 38.85 -0.24
CA LYS A 454 16.35 38.75 1.22
C LYS A 454 14.88 38.42 1.51
N HIS A 455 14.64 37.52 2.47
CA HIS A 455 13.31 36.95 2.70
C HIS A 455 12.99 36.79 4.18
N PHE A 456 11.70 36.82 4.53
CA PHE A 456 11.19 36.59 5.88
C PHE A 456 10.39 35.29 5.94
N THR A 457 10.77 34.41 6.86
CA THR A 457 10.18 33.08 7.03
C THR A 457 9.84 32.83 8.50
N ASN A 458 9.49 31.60 8.83
CA ASN A 458 9.24 31.17 10.21
C ASN A 458 10.23 30.06 10.60
N ILE A 459 10.37 29.82 11.91
CA ILE A 459 11.31 28.82 12.42
C ILE A 459 10.95 27.39 12.00
N PHE A 460 9.66 27.09 11.83
CA PHE A 460 9.20 25.78 11.38
C PHE A 460 9.77 25.45 9.99
N LEU A 461 9.73 26.39 9.04
CA LEU A 461 10.30 26.20 7.71
C LEU A 461 11.82 26.05 7.75
N ILE A 462 12.53 26.83 8.58
CA ILE A 462 13.99 26.66 8.75
C ILE A 462 14.35 25.25 9.23
N GLU A 463 13.57 24.67 10.14
CA GLU A 463 13.86 23.35 10.73
C GLU A 463 13.45 22.17 9.83
N HIS A 464 12.48 22.35 8.93
CA HIS A 464 11.86 21.24 8.19
C HIS A 464 12.01 21.37 6.66
N SER A 465 12.61 22.44 6.16
CA SER A 465 12.85 22.63 4.74
C SER A 465 14.17 22.03 4.26
N THR A 466 14.19 21.65 2.99
CA THR A 466 15.36 21.05 2.31
C THR A 466 15.85 21.86 1.12
N GLU A 467 15.01 22.72 0.56
CA GLU A 467 15.37 23.63 -0.54
C GLU A 467 14.85 25.05 -0.27
N MET A 468 15.57 26.06 -0.78
CA MET A 468 15.23 27.48 -0.59
C MET A 468 13.78 27.86 -0.96
N PRO A 469 13.17 27.32 -2.04
CA PRO A 469 11.77 27.51 -2.38
C PRO A 469 10.77 27.36 -1.23
N GLU A 470 11.03 26.40 -0.34
CA GLU A 470 10.11 26.04 0.72
C GLU A 470 9.98 27.15 1.78
N LEU A 471 10.96 28.04 1.89
CA LEU A 471 10.94 29.12 2.87
C LEU A 471 9.89 30.21 2.53
N TRP A 472 9.38 30.23 1.29
CA TRP A 472 8.34 31.15 0.84
C TRP A 472 6.92 30.69 1.24
N LEU A 473 6.73 29.41 1.57
CA LEU A 473 5.43 28.83 1.92
C LEU A 473 4.76 29.61 3.07
N GLY A 474 3.50 29.98 2.88
CA GLY A 474 2.78 30.90 3.76
C GLY A 474 1.56 30.34 4.45
N SER A 475 1.22 29.08 4.23
CA SER A 475 0.17 28.41 4.96
C SER A 475 0.44 26.91 5.12
N GLU A 476 -0.26 26.28 6.06
CA GLU A 476 -0.21 24.84 6.27
C GLU A 476 -0.58 24.09 4.99
N GLU A 477 -1.61 24.56 4.29
CA GLU A 477 -2.10 23.94 3.06
C GLU A 477 -1.08 24.04 1.94
N GLN A 478 -0.45 25.21 1.77
CA GLN A 478 0.64 25.39 0.83
C GLN A 478 1.81 24.48 1.16
N TYR A 479 2.16 24.34 2.45
CA TYR A 479 3.25 23.45 2.87
C TYR A 479 2.94 21.99 2.59
N ARG A 480 1.75 21.51 2.95
CA ARG A 480 1.31 20.13 2.66
C ARG A 480 1.34 19.87 1.17
N LEU A 481 0.70 20.73 0.38
CA LEU A 481 0.62 20.60 -1.07
C LEU A 481 1.99 20.65 -1.74
N TYR A 482 2.84 21.61 -1.35
CA TYR A 482 4.21 21.73 -1.88
C TYR A 482 5.03 20.49 -1.56
N THR A 483 4.90 19.96 -0.34
CA THR A 483 5.58 18.73 0.07
C THR A 483 5.10 17.54 -0.76
N GLU A 484 3.79 17.42 -1.00
CA GLU A 484 3.24 16.36 -1.86
C GLU A 484 3.70 16.50 -3.33
N LEU A 485 3.68 17.71 -3.88
CA LEU A 485 4.09 17.97 -5.27
C LEU A 485 5.59 17.75 -5.49
N LYS A 486 6.43 18.18 -4.54
CA LYS A 486 7.88 17.96 -4.59
C LYS A 486 8.21 16.47 -4.54
N ARG A 487 7.44 15.67 -3.79
CA ARG A 487 7.59 14.20 -3.78
C ARG A 487 7.17 13.56 -5.09
N ALA A 488 6.22 14.17 -5.80
CA ALA A 488 5.74 13.68 -7.08
C ALA A 488 6.59 14.10 -8.29
N VAL A 489 7.34 15.21 -8.19
CA VAL A 489 8.02 15.84 -9.32
C VAL A 489 9.43 16.30 -8.94
N ASN A 490 10.44 15.79 -9.64
CA ASN A 490 11.86 16.16 -9.41
C ASN A 490 12.23 17.59 -9.88
N SER A 491 11.32 18.36 -10.49
CA SER A 491 11.59 19.70 -11.04
C SER A 491 10.69 20.78 -10.45
N THR A 492 11.30 21.76 -9.79
CA THR A 492 10.66 22.96 -9.23
C THR A 492 11.07 24.18 -10.05
N ILE A 493 10.15 25.09 -10.40
CA ILE A 493 10.46 26.36 -11.06
C ILE A 493 9.70 27.48 -10.34
N ILE A 494 10.38 28.57 -10.02
CA ILE A 494 9.77 29.79 -9.47
C ILE A 494 9.78 30.87 -10.54
N ASN A 495 8.71 31.66 -10.61
CA ASN A 495 8.65 32.85 -11.46
C ASN A 495 9.14 34.07 -10.65
N ASP A 496 10.10 34.81 -11.21
CA ASP A 496 10.89 35.86 -10.49
C ASP A 496 10.08 37.13 -10.18
N ASP A 497 8.94 37.34 -10.86
CA ASP A 497 8.24 38.64 -10.83
C ASP A 497 7.11 38.76 -9.79
N SER A 498 6.62 37.64 -9.22
CA SER A 498 5.42 37.66 -8.35
C SER A 498 5.54 36.93 -7.02
N TYR A 499 6.69 36.32 -6.70
CA TYR A 499 6.87 35.44 -5.52
C TYR A 499 5.92 34.23 -5.49
N ASP A 500 5.25 33.91 -6.59
CA ASP A 500 4.35 32.76 -6.68
C ASP A 500 5.17 31.48 -6.86
N LEU A 501 5.01 30.58 -5.89
CA LEU A 501 5.58 29.25 -5.93
C LEU A 501 4.92 28.44 -7.05
N GLY A 502 5.75 27.76 -7.84
CA GLY A 502 5.29 26.99 -8.99
C GLY A 502 5.94 25.62 -9.14
N PHE A 503 5.24 24.72 -9.82
CA PHE A 503 5.77 23.42 -10.24
C PHE A 503 5.59 23.25 -11.73
N LYS A 504 6.67 22.87 -12.43
CA LYS A 504 6.56 22.45 -13.83
C LYS A 504 6.50 20.94 -13.88
N PHE A 505 5.47 20.42 -14.54
CA PHE A 505 5.32 19.01 -14.84
C PHE A 505 5.01 18.86 -16.33
N ASN A 506 5.91 18.24 -17.10
CA ASN A 506 5.82 18.15 -18.56
C ASN A 506 5.61 19.54 -19.22
N ASN A 507 4.50 19.72 -19.95
CA ASN A 507 4.07 20.98 -20.57
C ASN A 507 3.12 21.81 -19.69
N SER A 508 2.91 21.40 -18.44
CA SER A 508 2.02 22.07 -17.50
C SER A 508 2.79 22.79 -16.38
N LEU A 509 2.26 23.92 -15.94
CA LEU A 509 2.77 24.72 -14.83
C LEU A 509 1.68 24.86 -13.77
N VAL A 510 1.94 24.45 -12.53
CA VAL A 510 1.03 24.63 -11.40
C VAL A 510 1.50 25.83 -10.61
N LEU A 511 0.65 26.82 -10.38
CA LEU A 511 0.95 28.03 -9.58
C LEU A 511 0.00 28.16 -8.40
N PHE A 512 0.51 28.72 -7.29
CA PHE A 512 -0.29 29.05 -6.10
C PHE A 512 -0.51 30.55 -6.05
N GLU A 513 -1.70 30.99 -6.44
CA GLU A 513 -2.05 32.40 -6.55
C GLU A 513 -3.42 32.63 -5.90
N ASP A 514 -3.58 33.72 -5.14
CA ASP A 514 -4.86 34.18 -4.59
C ASP A 514 -5.65 33.12 -3.78
N GLY A 515 -4.96 32.21 -3.08
CA GLY A 515 -5.63 31.15 -2.30
C GLY A 515 -6.14 29.97 -3.14
N LYS A 516 -5.73 29.90 -4.42
CA LYS A 516 -6.12 28.84 -5.36
C LYS A 516 -4.90 28.13 -5.95
N ILE A 517 -5.15 26.93 -6.45
CA ILE A 517 -4.21 26.11 -7.20
C ILE A 517 -4.61 26.20 -8.66
N ARG A 518 -3.80 26.84 -9.50
CA ARG A 518 -4.05 26.96 -10.94
C ARG A 518 -3.09 26.07 -11.71
N VAL A 519 -3.65 25.23 -12.58
CA VAL A 519 -2.87 24.43 -13.53
C VAL A 519 -2.93 25.11 -14.89
N TYR A 520 -1.77 25.44 -15.43
CA TYR A 520 -1.58 26.02 -16.75
C TYR A 520 -1.05 24.96 -17.70
N LYS A 521 -1.52 24.97 -18.95
CA LYS A 521 -0.95 24.21 -20.08
C LYS A 521 -0.83 25.19 -21.26
N ASP A 522 0.35 25.31 -21.84
CA ASP A 522 0.65 26.28 -22.92
C ASP A 522 0.16 27.72 -22.63
N LYS A 523 0.37 28.19 -21.38
CA LYS A 523 -0.06 29.50 -20.85
C LYS A 523 -1.58 29.73 -20.71
N ARG A 524 -2.40 28.68 -20.80
CA ARG A 524 -3.85 28.74 -20.50
C ARG A 524 -4.17 27.96 -19.23
N VAL A 525 -5.05 28.50 -18.38
CA VAL A 525 -5.56 27.80 -17.20
C VAL A 525 -6.44 26.64 -17.67
N CYS A 526 -6.04 25.41 -17.36
CA CYS A 526 -6.80 24.20 -17.68
C CYS A 526 -7.57 23.64 -16.48
N ALA A 527 -7.15 23.96 -15.25
CA ALA A 527 -7.88 23.61 -14.04
C ALA A 527 -7.60 24.62 -12.92
N GLU A 528 -8.59 24.83 -12.05
CA GLU A 528 -8.49 25.65 -10.85
C GLU A 528 -9.11 24.88 -9.67
N TYR A 529 -8.41 24.85 -8.54
CA TYR A 529 -8.88 24.23 -7.31
C TYR A 529 -8.73 25.20 -6.13
N GLU A 530 -9.67 25.17 -5.20
CA GLU A 530 -9.56 25.91 -3.95
C GLU A 530 -8.53 25.24 -3.02
N ILE A 531 -7.60 26.00 -2.44
CA ILE A 531 -6.61 25.45 -1.49
C ILE A 531 -7.31 24.77 -0.30
N LYS A 532 -8.47 25.29 0.14
CA LYS A 532 -9.27 24.68 1.22
C LYS A 532 -9.85 23.30 0.88
N GLU A 533 -10.09 23.02 -0.41
CA GLU A 533 -10.57 21.70 -0.86
C GLU A 533 -9.44 20.66 -0.73
N PHE A 534 -8.19 21.09 -0.91
CA PHE A 534 -7.01 20.27 -0.69
C PHE A 534 -6.90 19.87 0.79
N THR A 535 -7.12 20.78 1.74
CA THR A 535 -7.07 20.45 3.18
C THR A 535 -8.03 19.33 3.59
N LYS A 536 -9.24 19.34 3.01
CA LYS A 536 -10.28 18.34 3.32
C LYS A 536 -10.02 16.99 2.65
N SER A 537 -9.41 17.01 1.47
CA SER A 537 -9.22 15.81 0.65
C SER A 537 -7.98 15.92 -0.23
N PRO A 538 -6.76 15.90 0.36
CA PRO A 538 -5.52 16.16 -0.36
C PRO A 538 -5.36 15.22 -1.57
N ASN A 539 -5.58 13.93 -1.35
CA ASN A 539 -5.43 12.88 -2.36
C ASN A 539 -6.46 13.01 -3.50
N ALA A 540 -7.67 13.50 -3.22
CA ALA A 540 -8.71 13.66 -4.24
C ALA A 540 -8.45 14.86 -5.15
N VAL A 541 -7.97 15.97 -4.58
CA VAL A 541 -7.57 17.16 -5.35
C VAL A 541 -6.31 16.87 -6.14
N PHE A 542 -5.31 16.23 -5.53
CA PHE A 542 -4.07 15.85 -6.22
C PHE A 542 -4.33 14.91 -7.41
N ARG A 543 -5.16 13.86 -7.23
CA ARG A 543 -5.55 12.95 -8.33
C ARG A 543 -6.27 13.67 -9.46
N ARG A 544 -7.16 14.63 -9.15
CA ARG A 544 -7.82 15.45 -10.18
C ARG A 544 -6.81 16.29 -10.95
N MET A 545 -5.90 16.94 -10.23
CA MET A 545 -4.83 17.75 -10.82
C MET A 545 -3.94 16.89 -11.73
N MET A 546 -3.48 15.73 -11.28
CA MET A 546 -2.65 14.80 -12.06
C MET A 546 -3.37 14.24 -13.29
N LYS A 547 -4.70 14.02 -13.22
CA LYS A 547 -5.50 13.63 -14.40
C LYS A 547 -5.52 14.73 -15.46
N GLU A 548 -5.68 15.99 -15.07
CA GLU A 548 -5.68 17.11 -16.02
C GLU A 548 -4.29 17.35 -16.62
N VAL A 549 -3.24 17.16 -15.82
CA VAL A 549 -1.85 17.28 -16.26
C VAL A 549 -1.44 16.15 -17.21
N ASN A 550 -1.96 14.92 -17.02
CA ASN A 550 -1.68 13.77 -17.89
C ASN A 550 -2.62 13.66 -19.10
N ARG A 551 -3.61 14.54 -19.22
CA ARG A 551 -4.55 14.55 -20.34
C ARG A 551 -3.80 14.95 -21.62
N HIS A 552 -3.61 13.98 -22.51
CA HIS A 552 -3.05 14.23 -23.84
C HIS A 552 -4.10 14.99 -24.66
N ASP A 553 -3.68 16.05 -25.35
CA ASP A 553 -4.56 16.73 -26.29
C ASP A 553 -4.83 15.75 -27.44
N VAL A 554 -6.11 15.45 -27.66
CA VAL A 554 -6.59 14.69 -28.82
C VAL A 554 -6.53 15.56 -30.06
#